data_AF-A0A1S1GRP8-F1
#
_entry.id   AF-A0A1S1GRP8-F1
#
_cell.length_a   1.000
_cell.length_b   1.000
_cell.length_c   1.000
_cell.angle_alpha   90.00
_cell.angle_beta   90.00
_cell.angle_gamma   90.00
#
_symmetry.space_group_name_H-M   'P 1'
#
loop_
_entity.id
_entity.type
_entity.pdbx_description
1 polymer ?
#
loop_
_entity_poly.entity_id
_entity_poly.type
_entity_poly.pdbx_seq_one_letter_code
_entity_poly.pdbx_strand_id
1 'polypeptide(L)'
;MIKLNKDSVSSDINNIRNNGQGLMGNNSEVNLSKTNLVTFEEYVDMFESYTSAISNYESIVSQDTSAMETTVNEIVENDQNIAGQIRES
;
A
#
# COMPACT_ATOMS: atom_id res chain seq x y z
N MET A 1 17.87 7.48 -21.16
CA MET A 1 17.77 8.32 -19.94
C MET A 1 16.62 7.88 -19.02
N ILE A 2 15.58 7.18 -19.50
CA ILE A 2 14.44 6.73 -18.67
C ILE A 2 14.75 5.54 -17.74
N LYS A 3 15.70 4.66 -18.11
CA LYS A 3 16.03 3.46 -17.32
C LYS A 3 16.52 3.79 -15.89
N LEU A 4 17.35 4.83 -15.73
CA LEU A 4 17.80 5.31 -14.41
C LEU A 4 16.67 5.93 -13.58
N ASN A 5 15.68 6.57 -14.23
CA ASN A 5 14.52 7.13 -13.55
C ASN A 5 13.51 6.05 -13.13
N LYS A 6 13.38 4.96 -13.90
CA LYS A 6 12.54 3.80 -13.52
C LYS A 6 12.97 3.23 -12.18
N ASP A 7 14.26 2.95 -12.02
CA ASP A 7 14.78 2.29 -10.82
C ASP A 7 14.55 3.15 -9.56
N SER A 8 14.73 4.48 -9.68
CA SER A 8 14.43 5.41 -8.59
C SER A 8 12.95 5.42 -8.23
N VAL A 9 12.06 5.54 -9.21
CA VAL A 9 10.60 5.59 -8.96
C VAL A 9 10.09 4.26 -8.42
N SER A 10 10.57 3.13 -8.94
CA SER A 10 10.25 1.80 -8.40
C SER A 10 10.74 1.64 -6.96
N SER A 11 11.90 2.19 -6.61
CA SER A 11 12.38 2.22 -5.23
C SER A 11 11.45 3.04 -4.33
N ASP A 12 10.97 4.19 -4.79
CA ASP A 12 10.06 5.04 -4.01
C ASP A 12 8.69 4.36 -3.81
N ILE A 13 8.16 3.70 -4.86
CA ILE A 13 6.92 2.91 -4.76
C ILE A 13 7.08 1.78 -3.73
N ASN A 14 8.22 1.08 -3.75
CA ASN A 14 8.50 0.02 -2.78
C ASN A 14 8.63 0.58 -1.36
N ASN A 15 9.23 1.75 -1.17
CA ASN A 15 9.29 2.41 0.12
C ASN A 15 7.90 2.77 0.65
N ILE A 16 7.01 3.29 -0.20
CA ILE A 16 5.61 3.57 0.18
C ILE A 16 4.90 2.29 0.58
N ARG A 17 5.02 1.23 -0.23
CA ARG A 17 4.41 -0.08 0.03
C ARG A 17 4.86 -0.65 1.38
N ASN A 18 6.17 -0.65 1.64
CA ASN A 18 6.74 -1.19 2.86
C ASN A 18 6.36 -0.35 4.10
N ASN A 19 6.38 0.99 3.98
CA ASN A 19 5.99 1.87 5.08
C ASN A 19 4.49 1.84 5.39
N GLY A 20 3.66 1.47 4.40
CA GLY A 20 2.22 1.29 4.57
C GLY A 20 1.82 -0.10 5.04
N GLN A 21 2.75 -1.06 5.14
CA GLN A 21 2.50 -2.41 5.62
C GLN A 21 2.94 -2.57 7.08
N GLY A 22 2.23 -3.42 7.83
CA GLY A 22 2.63 -3.78 9.19
C GLY A 22 2.35 -2.69 10.22
N LEU A 23 1.43 -1.77 9.91
CA LEU A 23 0.93 -0.78 10.86
C LEU A 23 0.17 -1.47 12.01
N MET A 24 -0.38 -2.67 11.74
CA MET A 24 -0.89 -3.59 12.76
C MET A 24 0.20 -4.51 13.30
N GLY A 25 1.20 -3.93 13.97
CA GLY A 25 2.33 -4.71 14.49
C GLY A 25 1.97 -5.76 15.55
N ASN A 26 0.81 -5.67 16.22
CA ASN A 26 0.38 -6.66 17.22
C ASN A 26 -1.15 -6.65 17.38
N ASN A 27 -1.86 -7.58 16.73
CA ASN A 27 -3.25 -7.90 17.06
C ASN A 27 -3.30 -8.52 18.46
N SER A 28 -3.42 -7.67 19.48
CA SER A 28 -3.83 -8.14 20.81
C SER A 28 -5.33 -8.38 20.77
N GLU A 29 -5.74 -9.64 20.88
CA GLU A 29 -7.15 -10.03 20.90
C GLU A 29 -7.79 -9.50 22.20
N VAL A 30 -8.51 -8.37 22.12
CA VAL A 30 -9.23 -7.80 23.26
C VAL A 30 -10.53 -8.57 23.44
N ASN A 31 -10.51 -9.65 24.22
CA ASN A 31 -11.72 -10.43 24.54
C ASN A 31 -12.23 -10.09 25.95
N LEU A 32 -13.34 -9.36 26.01
CA LEU A 32 -13.99 -8.90 27.26
C LEU A 32 -15.36 -9.53 27.51
N SER A 33 -15.66 -10.64 26.83
CA SER A 33 -16.93 -11.39 26.92
C SER A 33 -17.31 -11.88 28.32
N LYS A 34 -16.42 -11.74 29.33
CA LYS A 34 -16.64 -12.15 30.71
C LYS A 34 -16.88 -10.99 31.69
N THR A 35 -16.90 -9.73 31.23
CA THR A 35 -17.06 -8.55 32.10
C THR A 35 -18.28 -7.73 31.71
N ASN A 36 -19.17 -7.44 32.68
CA ASN A 36 -20.35 -6.58 32.52
C ASN A 36 -20.00 -5.09 32.67
N LEU A 37 -18.87 -4.67 32.11
CA LEU A 37 -18.37 -3.31 32.22
C LEU A 37 -18.67 -2.61 30.89
N VAL A 38 -19.81 -1.92 30.80
CA VAL A 38 -20.27 -1.22 29.59
C VAL A 38 -19.19 -0.32 28.98
N THR A 39 -18.37 0.36 29.79
CA THR A 39 -17.23 1.18 29.33
C THR A 39 -16.16 0.39 28.57
N PHE A 40 -16.07 -0.92 28.80
CA PHE A 40 -15.15 -1.80 28.10
C PHE A 40 -15.76 -2.38 26.81
N GLU A 41 -17.09 -2.44 26.69
CA GLU A 41 -17.77 -2.76 25.42
C GLU A 41 -17.52 -1.66 24.38
N GLU A 42 -17.70 -0.38 24.75
CA GLU A 42 -17.37 0.77 23.87
C GLU A 42 -15.90 0.80 23.46
N TYR A 43 -14.99 0.35 24.34
CA TYR A 43 -13.56 0.21 24.02
C TYR A 43 -13.30 -0.89 22.99
N VAL A 44 -14.00 -2.03 23.08
CA VAL A 44 -13.91 -3.11 22.09
C VAL A 44 -14.40 -2.62 20.74
N ASP A 45 -15.56 -1.98 20.68
CA ASP A 45 -16.11 -1.44 19.42
C ASP A 45 -15.17 -0.41 18.78
N MET A 46 -14.59 0.48 19.59
CA MET A 46 -13.58 1.43 19.13
C MET A 46 -12.32 0.72 18.61
N PHE A 47 -11.83 -0.30 19.32
CA PHE A 47 -10.66 -1.07 18.93
C PHE A 47 -10.89 -1.84 17.62
N GLU A 48 -12.05 -2.47 17.44
CA GLU A 48 -12.44 -3.14 16.20
C GLU A 48 -12.58 -2.15 15.03
N SER A 49 -13.16 -0.99 15.29
CA SER A 49 -13.28 0.10 14.30
C SER A 49 -11.91 0.61 13.86
N TYR A 50 -11.02 0.85 14.82
CA TYR A 50 -9.63 1.26 14.56
C TYR A 50 -8.87 0.18 13.77
N THR A 51 -9.05 -1.08 14.15
CA THR A 51 -8.45 -2.25 13.49
C THR A 51 -8.89 -2.34 12.03
N SER A 52 -10.18 -2.18 11.78
CA SER A 52 -10.77 -2.16 10.44
C SER A 52 -10.26 -0.98 9.61
N ALA A 53 -10.13 0.20 10.22
CA ALA A 53 -9.64 1.40 9.55
C ALA A 53 -8.18 1.26 9.10
N ILE A 54 -7.30 0.70 9.95
CA ILE A 54 -5.91 0.40 9.56
C ILE A 54 -5.89 -0.62 8.42
N SER A 55 -6.61 -1.74 8.56
CA SER A 55 -6.64 -2.77 7.53
C SER A 55 -7.10 -2.22 6.16
N ASN A 56 -8.08 -1.32 6.17
CA ASN A 56 -8.52 -0.62 4.97
C ASN A 56 -7.42 0.29 4.40
N TYR A 57 -6.72 1.04 5.25
CA TYR A 57 -5.60 1.88 4.83
C TYR A 57 -4.47 1.06 4.19
N GLU A 58 -4.05 -0.05 4.81
CA GLU A 58 -3.03 -0.95 4.24
C GLU A 58 -3.46 -1.50 2.88
N SER A 59 -4.76 -1.81 2.71
CA SER A 59 -5.33 -2.25 1.42
C SER A 59 -5.23 -1.16 0.35
N ILE A 60 -5.60 0.09 0.69
CA ILE A 60 -5.52 1.23 -0.23
C ILE A 60 -4.07 1.46 -0.67
N VAL A 61 -3.12 1.49 0.26
CA VAL A 61 -1.70 1.67 -0.09
C VAL A 61 -1.20 0.55 -1.00
N SER A 62 -1.61 -0.69 -0.76
CA SER A 62 -1.26 -1.82 -1.62
C SER A 62 -1.82 -1.67 -3.05
N GLN A 63 -3.09 -1.27 -3.18
CA GLN A 63 -3.73 -1.04 -4.48
C GLN A 63 -3.06 0.11 -5.24
N ASP A 64 -2.83 1.25 -4.56
CA ASP A 64 -2.24 2.44 -5.17
C ASP A 64 -0.80 2.18 -5.62
N THR A 65 0.02 1.53 -4.79
CA THR A 65 1.41 1.20 -5.16
C THR A 65 1.46 0.23 -6.33
N SER A 66 0.50 -0.68 -6.45
CA SER A 66 0.39 -1.59 -7.61
C SER A 66 0.00 -0.84 -8.89
N ALA A 67 -0.95 0.09 -8.80
CA ALA A 67 -1.34 0.94 -9.92
C ALA A 67 -0.18 1.82 -10.40
N MET A 68 0.56 2.44 -9.48
CA MET A 68 1.76 3.23 -9.78
C MET A 68 2.82 2.40 -10.51
N GLU A 69 3.07 1.17 -10.07
CA GLU A 69 4.04 0.27 -10.69
C GLU A 69 3.65 -0.09 -12.13
N THR A 70 2.36 -0.38 -12.37
CA THR A 70 1.82 -0.59 -13.72
C THR A 70 2.05 0.63 -14.61
N THR A 71 1.66 1.83 -14.15
CA THR A 71 1.85 3.06 -14.93
C THR A 71 3.33 3.32 -15.27
N VAL A 72 4.25 3.09 -14.32
CA VAL A 72 5.69 3.23 -14.58
C VAL A 72 6.15 2.26 -15.66
N ASN A 73 5.69 1.02 -15.63
CA ASN A 73 6.03 0.03 -16.64
C ASN A 73 5.48 0.41 -18.03
N GLU A 74 4.22 0.86 -18.12
CA GLU A 74 3.59 1.33 -19.36
C GLU A 74 4.35 2.51 -19.98
N ILE A 75 4.78 3.48 -19.16
CA ILE A 75 5.60 4.62 -19.62
C ILE A 75 6.93 4.13 -20.21
N VAL A 76 7.60 3.21 -19.52
CA VAL A 76 8.90 2.67 -19.95
C VAL A 76 8.78 1.88 -21.25
N GLU A 77 7.74 1.06 -21.39
CA GLU A 77 7.46 0.31 -22.61
C GLU A 77 7.16 1.25 -23.78
N ASN A 78 6.33 2.27 -23.57
CA ASN A 78 6.00 3.24 -24.61
C ASN A 78 7.24 4.02 -25.08
N ASP A 79 8.11 4.45 -24.17
CA ASP A 79 9.37 5.12 -24.53
C ASP A 79 10.31 4.21 -25.34
N GLN A 80 10.43 2.94 -24.95
CA GLN A 80 11.23 1.97 -25.69
C GLN A 80 10.69 1.73 -27.11
N ASN A 81 9.36 1.66 -27.25
CA ASN A 81 8.70 1.51 -28.55
C ASN A 81 8.98 2.72 -29.45
N ILE A 82 8.85 3.95 -28.93
CA ILE A 82 9.15 5.18 -29.68
C ILE A 82 10.63 5.21 -30.08
N ALA A 83 11.54 4.90 -29.16
CA ALA A 83 12.97 4.85 -29.46
C ALA A 83 13.32 3.81 -30.55
N GLY A 84 12.63 2.66 -30.54
CA GLY A 84 12.73 1.64 -31.59
C GLY A 84 12.29 2.17 -32.95
N GLN A 85 11.11 2.80 -33.02
CA GLN A 85 10.57 3.40 -34.26
C GLN A 85 11.49 4.48 -34.85
N ILE A 86 12.09 5.31 -33.99
CA ILE A 86 13.05 6.35 -34.44
C ILE A 86 14.29 5.71 -35.04
N ARG A 87 14.82 4.64 -34.44
CA ARG A 87 16.04 3.97 -34.91
C ARG A 87 15.84 3.25 -36.24
N GLU A 88 14.61 2.83 -36.55
CA GLU A 88 14.25 2.14 -37.79
C GLU A 88 13.79 3.10 -38.92
N SER A 89 13.68 4.41 -38.64
CA SER A 89 13.39 5.48 -39.62
C SER A 89 14.66 6.10 -40.20
#